data_AF-A0A1R0V0A4-F1
#
_entry.id   AF-A0A1R0V0A4-F1
#
_cell.length_a   1.000
_cell.length_b   1.000
_cell.length_c   1.000
_cell.angle_alpha   90.00
_cell.angle_beta   90.00
_cell.angle_gamma   90.00
#
_symmetry.space_group_name_H-M   'P 1'
#
loop_
_entity.id
_entity.type
_entity.pdbx_description
1 polymer ?
#
loop_
_entity_poly.entity_id
_entity_poly.type
_entity_poly.pdbx_seq_one_letter_code
_entity_poly.pdbx_strand_id
1 'polypeptide(L)'
;MTRRRLWWLGAAAVLAVVVAVQTVTSSSADRPAMLVSESNLPTVTAGVDVLAGVSVVPSRTRGHDYRRAAFGDAWDDDNSAPGGHNGCDTRFLGDSSVLPSLRAGLSF
;
A
#
# COMPACT_ATOMS: atom_id res chain seq x y z
N MET A 1 16.77 -23.27 -40.88
CA MET A 1 15.94 -22.07 -40.66
C MET A 1 16.08 -21.14 -41.86
N THR A 2 15.00 -20.75 -42.53
CA THR A 2 15.08 -19.86 -43.70
C THR A 2 15.33 -18.41 -43.23
N ARG A 3 16.14 -17.65 -43.97
CA ARG A 3 16.41 -16.22 -43.65
C ARG A 3 15.12 -15.43 -43.45
N ARG A 4 14.10 -15.69 -44.26
CA ARG A 4 12.75 -15.08 -44.13
C ARG A 4 12.10 -15.35 -42.78
N ARG A 5 12.23 -16.56 -42.22
CA ARG A 5 11.72 -16.87 -40.86
C ARG A 5 12.49 -16.11 -39.78
N LEU A 6 13.81 -15.98 -39.91
CA LEU A 6 14.63 -15.18 -38.97
C LEU A 6 14.22 -13.70 -38.97
N TRP A 7 13.95 -13.12 -40.15
CA TRP A 7 13.43 -11.76 -40.27
C TRP A 7 12.07 -11.57 -39.58
N TRP A 8 11.14 -12.51 -39.78
CA TRP A 8 9.83 -12.46 -39.12
C TRP A 8 9.90 -12.61 -37.60
N LEU A 9 10.76 -13.50 -37.11
CA LEU A 9 10.99 -13.66 -35.67
C LEU A 9 11.62 -12.40 -35.07
N GLY A 10 12.58 -11.78 -35.77
CA GLY A 10 13.18 -10.51 -35.35
C GLY A 10 12.15 -9.38 -35.29
N ALA A 11 11.31 -9.23 -36.32
CA ALA A 11 10.25 -8.23 -36.35
C ALA A 11 9.23 -8.43 -35.22
N ALA A 12 8.82 -9.67 -34.96
CA ALA A 12 7.90 -10.00 -33.87
C ALA A 12 8.51 -9.69 -32.49
N ALA A 13 9.79 -10.01 -32.29
CA ALA A 13 10.49 -9.70 -31.04
C ALA A 13 10.60 -8.20 -30.80
N VAL A 14 10.94 -7.42 -31.82
CA VAL A 14 11.00 -5.95 -31.73
C VAL A 14 9.62 -5.38 -31.39
N LEU A 15 8.56 -5.86 -32.06
CA LEU A 15 7.19 -5.41 -31.77
C LEU A 15 6.78 -5.73 -30.32
N ALA A 16 7.10 -6.93 -29.82
CA ALA A 16 6.82 -7.32 -28.44
C ALA A 16 7.54 -6.41 -27.42
N VAL A 17 8.80 -6.07 -27.67
CA VAL A 17 9.57 -5.14 -26.82
C VAL A 17 8.95 -3.75 -26.84
N VAL A 18 8.58 -3.24 -28.02
CA VAL A 18 7.94 -1.91 -28.14
C VAL A 18 6.61 -1.87 -27.37
N VAL A 19 5.77 -2.90 -27.50
CA VAL A 19 4.50 -2.99 -26.76
C VAL A 19 4.75 -3.09 -25.25
N ALA A 20 5.75 -3.85 -24.80
CA ALA A 20 6.11 -3.92 -23.38
C ALA A 20 6.55 -2.55 -22.84
N VAL A 21 7.37 -1.81 -23.58
CA VAL A 21 7.77 -0.44 -23.19
C VAL A 21 6.55 0.47 -23.12
N GLN A 22 5.71 0.49 -24.17
CA GLN A 22 4.51 1.32 -24.20
C GLN A 22 3.55 1.03 -23.03
N THR A 23 3.31 -0.25 -22.74
CA THR A 23 2.40 -0.65 -21.65
C THR A 23 2.93 -0.24 -20.28
N VAL A 24 4.24 -0.37 -20.03
CA VAL A 24 4.86 0.06 -18.76
C VAL A 24 4.83 1.58 -18.61
N THR A 25 5.15 2.32 -19.67
CA THR A 25 5.18 3.80 -19.62
C THR A 25 3.78 4.42 -19.57
N SER A 26 2.80 3.86 -20.27
CA SER A 26 1.40 4.33 -20.21
C SER A 26 0.75 4.01 -18.86
N SER A 27 0.99 2.82 -18.31
CA SER A 27 0.41 2.43 -17.01
C SER A 27 0.91 3.29 -15.84
N SER A 28 2.14 3.83 -15.95
CA SER A 28 2.72 4.72 -14.94
C SER A 28 2.27 6.18 -15.10
N ALA A 29 1.95 6.63 -16.32
CA ALA A 29 1.48 7.98 -16.58
C ALA A 29 -0.01 8.21 -16.26
N ASP A 30 -0.88 7.23 -16.54
CA ASP A 30 -2.34 7.41 -16.42
C ASP A 30 -2.91 7.09 -15.02
N ARG A 31 -2.20 6.29 -14.21
CA ARG A 31 -2.68 5.89 -12.87
C ARG A 31 -2.69 7.01 -11.82
N PRO A 32 -1.68 7.90 -11.68
CA PRO A 32 -1.75 8.93 -10.66
C PRO A 32 -2.91 9.90 -10.94
N ALA A 33 -3.20 10.24 -12.21
CA ALA A 33 -4.28 11.16 -12.55
C ALA A 33 -5.70 10.58 -12.30
N MET A 34 -5.87 9.25 -12.39
CA MET A 34 -7.17 8.60 -12.13
C MET A 34 -7.39 8.26 -10.65
N LEU A 35 -6.32 7.90 -9.92
CA LEU A 35 -6.37 7.64 -8.47
C LEU A 35 -6.43 8.95 -7.66
N VAL A 36 -5.87 10.01 -8.21
CA VAL A 36 -5.93 11.39 -7.71
C VAL A 36 -7.03 12.14 -8.47
N SER A 37 -8.25 11.59 -8.48
CA SER A 37 -9.42 12.47 -8.62
C SER A 37 -9.56 13.24 -7.31
N GLU A 38 -8.70 14.24 -7.15
CA GLU A 38 -8.63 15.19 -6.03
C GLU A 38 -9.90 16.07 -5.93
N SER A 39 -10.84 15.87 -6.85
CA SER A 39 -11.97 16.78 -7.09
C SER A 39 -13.05 16.77 -6.00
N ASN A 40 -13.05 15.80 -5.06
CA ASN A 40 -14.07 15.69 -4.03
C ASN A 40 -13.54 15.09 -2.71
N LEU A 41 -12.36 15.50 -2.24
CA LEU A 41 -11.96 15.15 -0.88
C LEU A 41 -12.86 15.90 0.12
N PRO A 42 -13.58 15.20 1.02
CA PRO A 42 -14.39 15.87 2.02
C PRO A 42 -13.47 16.65 2.98
N THR A 43 -13.52 17.98 2.89
CA THR A 43 -12.79 18.86 3.80
C THR A 43 -13.60 19.08 5.08
N VAL A 44 -12.94 18.94 6.22
CA VAL A 44 -13.52 19.19 7.54
C VAL A 44 -13.06 20.56 8.01
N THR A 45 -13.98 21.38 8.51
CA THR A 45 -13.63 22.65 9.17
C THR A 45 -12.84 22.35 10.45
N ALA A 46 -11.74 23.09 10.68
CA ALA A 46 -10.95 22.94 11.89
C ALA A 46 -11.82 23.08 13.15
N GLY A 47 -11.67 22.14 14.09
CA GLY A 47 -12.45 22.09 15.34
C GLY A 47 -13.77 21.31 15.26
N VAL A 48 -14.15 20.80 14.09
CA VAL A 48 -15.30 19.90 13.96
C VAL A 48 -14.87 18.48 14.33
N ASP A 49 -15.51 17.91 15.35
CA ASP A 49 -15.39 16.49 15.67
C ASP A 49 -16.30 15.66 14.75
N VAL A 50 -15.72 15.12 13.68
CA VAL A 50 -16.43 14.24 12.74
C VAL A 50 -16.81 12.88 13.33
N LEU A 51 -16.26 12.53 14.50
CA LEU A 51 -16.51 11.26 15.17
C LEU A 51 -17.49 11.39 16.34
N ALA A 52 -18.04 12.58 16.61
CA ALA A 52 -18.91 12.84 17.77
C ALA A 52 -20.13 11.88 17.88
N GLY A 53 -20.58 11.30 16.76
CA GLY A 53 -21.68 10.32 16.71
C GLY A 53 -21.24 8.85 16.66
N VAL A 54 -19.94 8.56 16.63
CA VAL A 54 -19.41 7.20 16.53
C VAL A 54 -19.27 6.61 17.93
N SER A 55 -19.98 5.52 18.20
CA SER A 55 -19.87 4.81 19.47
C SER A 55 -18.47 4.24 19.65
N VAL A 56 -17.79 4.63 20.73
CA VAL A 56 -16.50 4.07 21.10
C VAL A 56 -16.71 2.85 21.97
N VAL A 57 -16.10 1.74 21.58
CA VAL A 57 -16.01 0.56 22.46
C VAL A 57 -14.85 0.80 23.44
N PRO A 58 -15.10 0.90 24.76
CA PRO A 58 -14.09 1.32 25.74
C PRO A 58 -12.96 0.30 25.91
N SER A 59 -13.21 -0.97 25.60
CA SER A 59 -12.19 -2.02 25.61
C SER A 59 -12.40 -2.98 24.46
N ARG A 60 -11.32 -3.22 23.70
CA ARG A 60 -11.33 -4.18 22.60
C ARG A 60 -11.58 -5.59 23.16
N THR A 61 -12.75 -6.14 22.87
CA THR A 61 -13.03 -7.56 23.13
C THR A 61 -12.20 -8.39 22.16
N ARG A 62 -11.31 -9.24 22.68
CA ARG A 62 -10.49 -10.12 21.85
C ARG A 62 -11.25 -11.41 21.54
N GLY A 63 -11.56 -11.63 20.27
CA GLY A 63 -11.84 -12.98 19.77
C GLY A 63 -10.54 -13.77 19.77
N HIS A 64 -10.47 -14.85 20.55
CA HIS A 64 -9.31 -15.75 20.62
C HIS A 64 -9.24 -16.74 19.43
N ASP A 65 -10.12 -16.54 18.45
CA ASP A 65 -10.26 -17.30 17.20
C ASP A 65 -9.41 -16.73 16.06
N TYR A 66 -8.88 -15.51 16.21
CA TYR A 66 -8.00 -14.91 15.21
C TYR A 66 -6.65 -15.63 15.14
N ARG A 67 -6.34 -16.20 13.97
CA ARG A 67 -5.07 -16.85 13.67
C ARG A 67 -4.31 -16.07 12.60
N ARG A 68 -3.40 -15.16 12.99
CA ARG A 68 -2.60 -14.33 12.06
C ARG A 68 -1.94 -15.14 10.95
N ALA A 69 -1.36 -16.29 11.30
CA ALA A 69 -0.68 -17.18 10.36
C ALA A 69 -1.57 -17.75 9.25
N ALA A 70 -2.91 -17.69 9.38
CA ALA A 70 -3.83 -18.13 8.33
C ALA A 70 -4.02 -17.10 7.20
N PHE A 71 -3.58 -15.86 7.39
CA PHE A 71 -3.85 -14.73 6.48
C PHE A 71 -2.61 -14.28 5.69
N GLY A 72 -1.56 -15.11 5.65
CA GLY A 72 -0.32 -14.82 4.94
C GLY A 72 0.60 -13.86 5.69
N ASP A 73 1.55 -13.31 4.96
CA ASP A 73 2.55 -12.41 5.50
C ASP A 73 1.94 -11.08 5.94
N ALA A 74 2.51 -10.51 6.99
CA ALA A 74 2.14 -9.17 7.40
C ALA A 74 2.56 -8.17 6.32
N TRP A 75 1.75 -7.14 6.12
CA TRP A 75 2.10 -6.03 5.25
C TRP A 75 3.41 -5.37 5.71
N ASP A 76 4.26 -5.05 4.75
CA ASP A 76 5.48 -4.26 4.92
C ASP A 76 5.40 -2.98 4.08
N ASP A 77 6.26 -2.02 4.44
CA ASP A 77 6.40 -0.76 3.71
C ASP A 77 7.01 -0.96 2.30
N ASP A 78 7.40 -2.18 1.93
CA ASP A 78 7.95 -2.51 0.62
C ASP A 78 6.83 -2.65 -0.43
N ASN A 79 6.16 -1.54 -0.73
CA ASN A 79 5.08 -1.49 -1.70
C ASN A 79 5.21 -0.29 -2.65
N SER A 80 4.79 -0.50 -3.90
CA SER A 80 4.88 0.51 -4.96
C SER A 80 3.77 1.56 -4.92
N ALA A 81 2.98 1.64 -3.85
CA ALA A 81 1.94 2.66 -3.73
C ALA A 81 2.57 4.04 -3.48
N PRO A 82 1.87 5.14 -3.83
CA PRO A 82 2.31 6.47 -3.46
C PRO A 82 2.52 6.57 -1.94
N GLY A 83 3.74 6.87 -1.51
CA GLY A 83 4.13 6.92 -0.10
C GLY A 83 4.64 5.59 0.48
N GLY A 84 4.81 4.53 -0.31
CA GLY A 84 5.55 3.33 0.09
C GLY A 84 7.07 3.52 0.01
N HIS A 85 7.81 2.54 0.52
CA HIS A 85 9.27 2.57 0.70
C HIS A 85 9.75 3.81 1.48
N ASN A 86 8.91 4.34 2.38
CA ASN A 86 9.18 5.54 3.16
C ASN A 86 9.99 5.26 4.45
N GLY A 87 10.29 3.99 4.74
CA GLY A 87 11.05 3.56 5.91
C GLY A 87 10.24 3.56 7.21
N CYS A 88 8.98 3.99 7.17
CA CYS A 88 8.03 3.84 8.26
C CYS A 88 7.42 2.45 8.16
N ASP A 89 8.12 1.46 8.69
CA ASP A 89 7.56 0.14 8.91
C ASP A 89 6.46 0.26 9.97
N THR A 90 5.23 0.57 9.55
CA THR A 90 4.09 0.89 10.45
C THR A 90 3.59 -0.31 11.26
N ARG A 91 4.20 -1.48 11.09
CA ARG A 91 4.08 -2.52 12.08
C ARG A 91 4.77 -2.03 13.34
N PHE A 92 3.96 -1.86 14.39
CA PHE A 92 4.35 -2.16 15.76
C PHE A 92 5.13 -3.48 15.73
N LEU A 93 6.43 -3.42 15.48
CA LEU A 93 7.34 -4.45 15.90
C LEU A 93 7.00 -4.57 17.38
N GLY A 94 6.59 -5.77 17.78
CA GLY A 94 6.77 -6.22 19.15
C GLY A 94 8.27 -6.30 19.46
N ASP A 95 9.05 -5.28 19.07
CA ASP A 95 10.37 -5.06 19.58
C ASP A 95 10.14 -4.60 21.01
N SER A 96 10.38 -5.56 21.90
CA SER A 96 10.41 -5.44 23.35
C SER A 96 11.24 -4.25 23.87
N SER A 97 11.97 -3.54 23.00
CA SER A 97 12.74 -2.33 23.27
C SER A 97 11.89 -1.06 23.47
N VAL A 98 10.65 -0.98 22.95
CA VAL A 98 9.79 0.23 23.07
C VAL A 98 8.83 0.17 24.27
N LEU A 99 8.66 -1.00 24.88
CA LEU A 99 7.75 -1.20 26.03
C LEU A 99 8.16 -0.49 27.34
N PRO A 100 9.44 -0.22 27.68
CA PRO A 100 9.76 0.42 28.96
C PRO A 100 9.31 1.89 29.04
N SER A 101 9.33 2.62 27.94
CA SER A 101 9.03 4.06 27.91
C SER A 101 7.53 4.36 27.99
N LEU A 102 6.67 3.49 27.46
CA LEU A 102 5.21 3.62 27.59
C LEU A 102 4.68 3.22 28.97
N ARG A 103 5.43 2.42 29.74
CA ARG A 103 5.04 2.00 31.10
C ARG A 103 5.33 3.07 32.17
N ALA A 104 6.22 4.01 31.90
CA ALA A 104 6.56 5.09 32.84
C ALA A 104 5.59 6.29 32.80
N GLY A 105 4.75 6.40 31.76
CA GLY A 105 3.81 7.53 31.57
C GLY A 105 2.35 7.23 31.93
N LEU A 106 2.03 5.99 32.32
CA LEU A 106 0.68 5.55 32.67
C LEU A 106 0.66 4.99 34.09
N SER A 107 0.95 5.87 35.06
CA SER A 107 0.51 5.69 36.44
C SER A 107 -0.80 6.45 36.60
N PHE A 108 -1.92 5.73 36.55
CA PHE A 108 -3.17 6.08 37.22
C PHE A 108 -3.40 5.04 38.32
#